data_AF-F9VPG0-F1
#
_entry.id   AF-F9VPG0-F1
#
_cell.length_a   1.000
_cell.length_b   1.000
_cell.length_c   1.000
_cell.angle_alpha   90.00
_cell.angle_beta   90.00
_cell.angle_gamma   90.00
#
_symmetry.space_group_name_H-M   'P 1'
#
loop_
_entity.id
_entity.type
_entity.pdbx_description
1 polymer ?
#
loop_
_entity_poly.entity_id
_entity_poly.type
_entity_poly.pdbx_seq_one_letter_code
_entity_poly.pdbx_strand_id
1 'polypeptide(L)'
;MFEIFKILFKERYKDPTLQLMLPVILVGYVFIPAFLEKGDFEPYSLVVAYIPLINLSETVTFSLALRNIIFVLGDHLTNGSIVSFLMMPIKRIRFFLYSYILDVVLPYLFWLISNIFYLLDINMINTLTITLMWLYTAGYFFSTSVILFYTLLLRSNGASTLASLFTLGSIFIVGGFGNYTLIESNSSFLALTSFMNPYPIILAYSFNPSYTLLNYLMDGVIIDGFLSIILFFISLIIFHRIEV
;
A
#
# COMPACT_ATOMS: atom_id res chain seq x y z
N MET A 1 -25.21 15.50 -2.43
CA MET A 1 -24.27 14.39 -2.79
C MET A 1 -22.82 14.79 -2.53
N PHE A 2 -22.33 15.91 -3.09
CA PHE A 2 -21.00 16.46 -2.79
C PHE A 2 -20.80 16.84 -1.31
N GLU A 3 -21.86 17.27 -0.63
CA GLU A 3 -21.81 17.61 0.80
C GLU A 3 -21.42 16.44 1.70
N ILE A 4 -21.87 15.21 1.39
CA ILE A 4 -21.57 14.04 2.21
C ILE A 4 -20.12 13.59 2.01
N PHE A 5 -19.63 13.66 0.77
CA PHE A 5 -18.20 13.50 0.49
C PHE A 5 -17.35 14.55 1.22
N LYS A 6 -17.80 15.82 1.25
CA LYS A 6 -17.14 16.90 1.97
C LYS A 6 -17.11 16.69 3.49
N ILE A 7 -18.16 16.13 4.08
CA ILE A 7 -18.21 15.77 5.50
C ILE A 7 -17.19 14.66 5.80
N LEU A 8 -17.21 13.57 5.03
CA LEU A 8 -16.27 12.45 5.19
C LEU A 8 -14.81 12.90 5.00
N PHE A 9 -14.56 13.77 4.02
CA PHE A 9 -13.24 14.34 3.78
C PHE A 9 -12.76 15.16 4.98
N LYS A 10 -13.61 16.05 5.52
CA LYS A 10 -13.27 16.87 6.70
C LYS A 10 -12.99 16.03 7.93
N GLU A 11 -13.66 14.90 8.09
CA GLU A 11 -13.48 14.01 9.22
C GLU A 11 -12.13 13.28 9.18
N ARG A 12 -11.77 12.77 8.00
CA ARG A 12 -10.53 11.99 7.80
C ARG A 12 -9.28 12.86 7.78
N TYR A 13 -9.43 14.07 7.25
CA TYR A 13 -8.34 15.00 7.02
C TYR A 13 -8.48 16.29 7.83
N LYS A 14 -8.88 16.19 9.11
CA LYS A 14 -8.77 17.32 10.06
C LYS A 14 -7.32 17.78 10.16
N ASP A 15 -7.11 19.08 10.34
CA ASP A 15 -5.82 19.63 10.73
C ASP A 15 -5.38 18.98 12.06
N PRO A 16 -4.13 18.48 12.20
CA PRO A 16 -2.93 18.77 11.40
C PRO A 16 -2.54 17.69 10.38
N THR A 17 -3.37 16.66 10.16
CA THR A 17 -2.97 15.45 9.42
C THR A 17 -2.56 15.71 7.97
N LEU A 18 -3.27 16.61 7.26
CA LEU A 18 -2.92 17.02 5.89
C LEU A 18 -1.68 17.91 5.85
N GLN A 19 -1.56 18.83 6.82
CA GLN A 19 -0.51 19.85 6.87
C GLN A 19 0.87 19.24 7.15
N LEU A 20 0.94 18.16 7.92
CA LEU A 20 2.20 17.46 8.20
C LEU A 20 2.54 16.42 7.12
N MET A 21 1.55 15.85 6.45
CA MET A 21 1.77 14.75 5.49
C MET A 21 2.61 15.16 4.28
N LEU A 22 2.20 16.22 3.57
CA LEU A 22 2.89 16.66 2.37
C LEU A 22 4.36 17.02 2.64
N PRO A 23 4.68 17.81 3.68
CA PRO A 23 6.07 18.07 4.05
C PRO A 23 6.87 16.81 4.39
N VAL A 24 6.29 15.86 5.13
CA VAL A 24 7.02 14.63 5.51
C VAL A 24 7.27 13.74 4.30
N ILE A 25 6.30 13.61 3.39
CA ILE A 25 6.46 12.88 2.12
C ILE A 25 7.58 13.53 1.29
N LEU A 26 7.58 14.86 1.16
CA LEU A 26 8.60 15.61 0.41
C LEU A 26 10.00 15.49 1.04
N VAL A 27 10.11 15.57 2.37
CA VAL A 27 11.39 15.36 3.09
C VAL A 27 11.88 13.92 2.92
N GLY A 28 10.98 12.94 2.83
CA GLY A 28 11.33 11.55 2.61
C GLY A 28 12.11 11.31 1.31
N TYR A 29 11.86 12.12 0.28
CA TYR A 29 12.55 12.05 -1.00
C TYR A 29 13.95 12.70 -1.00
N VAL A 30 14.34 13.43 0.06
CA VAL A 30 15.68 14.04 0.19
C VAL A 30 16.77 13.00 0.45
N PHE A 31 16.42 11.79 0.87
CA PHE A 31 17.41 10.76 1.23
C PHE A 31 18.01 10.02 0.02
N ILE A 32 17.23 9.80 -1.02
CA ILE A 32 17.63 9.02 -2.21
C ILE A 32 18.73 9.73 -3.05
N PRO A 33 18.70 11.05 -3.31
CA PRO A 33 19.79 11.76 -3.98
C PRO A 33 21.09 11.70 -3.17
N ALA A 34 20.99 11.76 -1.83
CA ALA A 34 22.15 11.68 -0.95
C ALA A 34 22.83 10.30 -0.99
N PHE A 35 22.08 9.23 -1.26
CA PHE A 35 22.65 7.90 -1.52
C PHE A 35 23.28 7.78 -2.92
N LEU A 36 22.64 8.36 -3.93
CA LEU A 36 23.12 8.38 -5.32
C LEU A 36 24.41 9.20 -5.47
N GLU A 37 24.52 10.35 -4.81
CA GLU A 37 25.66 11.27 -4.91
C GLU A 37 26.93 10.74 -4.22
N LYS A 38 26.79 9.80 -3.27
CA LYS A 38 27.92 9.29 -2.47
C LYS A 38 28.50 7.96 -2.93
N GLY A 39 27.92 7.27 -3.91
CA GLY A 39 28.47 6.03 -4.43
C GLY A 39 28.04 5.76 -5.86
N ASP A 40 29.00 5.40 -6.73
CA ASP A 40 28.82 4.97 -8.13
C ASP A 40 28.04 3.64 -8.27
N PHE A 41 27.05 3.39 -7.41
CA PHE A 41 26.21 2.19 -7.38
C PHE A 41 24.75 2.56 -7.67
N GLU A 42 24.49 3.05 -8.88
CA GLU A 42 23.18 3.53 -9.33
C GLU A 42 22.03 2.51 -9.18
N PRO A 43 22.15 1.23 -9.60
CA PRO A 43 21.05 0.28 -9.44
C PRO A 43 20.81 -0.13 -7.98
N TYR A 44 21.88 -0.25 -7.18
CA TYR A 44 21.77 -0.63 -5.77
C TYR A 44 21.15 0.49 -4.92
N SER A 45 21.57 1.73 -5.13
CA SER A 45 21.01 2.90 -4.44
C SER A 45 19.53 3.11 -4.76
N LEU A 46 19.11 2.92 -6.01
CA LEU A 46 17.69 2.94 -6.40
C LEU A 46 16.89 1.80 -5.77
N VAL A 47 17.45 0.60 -5.65
CA VAL A 47 16.78 -0.53 -5.00
C VAL A 47 16.60 -0.28 -3.50
N VAL A 48 17.66 0.17 -2.82
CA VAL A 48 17.65 0.46 -1.38
C VAL A 48 16.69 1.62 -1.05
N ALA A 49 16.60 2.60 -1.94
CA ALA A 49 15.68 3.72 -1.85
C ALA A 49 14.19 3.31 -1.80
N TYR A 50 13.83 2.14 -2.31
CA TYR A 50 12.46 1.61 -2.34
C TYR A 50 12.20 0.55 -1.25
N ILE A 51 13.10 0.38 -0.28
CA ILE A 51 12.86 -0.48 0.89
C ILE A 51 12.03 0.31 1.95
N PRO A 52 10.96 -0.24 2.53
CA PRO A 52 10.00 0.49 3.38
C PRO A 52 10.59 1.17 4.63
N LEU A 53 11.74 0.71 5.11
CA LEU A 53 12.45 1.34 6.24
C LEU A 53 13.25 2.59 5.84
N ILE A 54 13.51 2.76 4.55
CA ILE A 54 14.33 3.84 3.98
C ILE A 54 13.43 4.80 3.20
N ASN A 55 12.43 4.28 2.49
CA ASN A 55 11.44 5.10 1.80
C ASN A 55 10.37 5.64 2.77
N LEU A 56 10.67 6.78 3.38
CA LEU A 56 9.75 7.49 4.27
C LEU A 56 8.42 7.84 3.60
N SER A 57 8.42 8.10 2.28
CA SER A 57 7.21 8.49 1.54
C SER A 57 6.18 7.36 1.51
N GLU A 58 6.60 6.14 1.17
CA GLU A 58 5.77 4.93 1.10
C GLU A 58 5.19 4.59 2.47
N THR A 59 6.04 4.61 3.50
CA THR A 59 5.63 4.29 4.87
C THR A 59 4.61 5.27 5.43
N VAL A 60 4.74 6.57 5.12
CA VAL A 60 3.76 7.59 5.54
C VAL A 60 2.41 7.38 4.85
N THR A 61 2.43 7.10 3.54
CA THR A 61 1.21 6.84 2.77
C THR A 61 0.48 5.60 3.27
N PHE A 62 1.20 4.51 3.51
CA PHE A 62 0.61 3.29 4.09
C PHE A 62 0.05 3.52 5.50
N SER A 63 0.81 4.21 6.35
CA SER A 63 0.39 4.52 7.73
C SER A 63 -0.90 5.35 7.77
N LEU A 64 -1.04 6.29 6.84
CA LEU A 64 -2.26 7.08 6.73
C LEU A 64 -3.46 6.25 6.26
N ALA A 65 -3.26 5.38 5.26
CA ALA A 65 -4.32 4.48 4.80
C ALA A 65 -4.79 3.56 5.94
N LEU A 66 -3.85 2.96 6.69
CA LEU A 66 -4.14 2.14 7.87
C LEU A 66 -4.94 2.95 8.91
N ARG A 67 -4.49 4.17 9.23
CA ARG A 67 -5.21 5.04 10.17
C ARG A 67 -6.65 5.27 9.72
N ASN A 68 -6.86 5.62 8.46
CA ASN A 68 -8.18 5.96 7.97
C ASN A 68 -9.12 4.73 7.91
N ILE A 69 -8.60 3.56 7.51
CA ILE A 69 -9.38 2.31 7.49
C ILE A 69 -9.73 1.83 8.91
N ILE A 70 -8.76 1.79 9.82
CA ILE A 70 -8.94 1.20 11.15
C ILE A 70 -9.55 2.20 12.14
N PHE A 71 -8.94 3.38 12.29
CA PHE A 71 -9.28 4.34 13.34
C PHE A 71 -10.26 5.43 12.91
N VAL A 72 -10.75 5.38 11.66
CA VAL A 72 -11.89 6.22 11.26
C VAL A 72 -13.05 5.31 10.87
N LEU A 73 -12.90 4.54 9.79
CA LEU A 73 -13.97 3.64 9.35
C LEU A 73 -14.29 2.55 10.40
N GLY A 74 -13.26 1.89 10.95
CA GLY A 74 -13.44 0.89 12.02
C GLY A 74 -14.05 1.48 13.30
N ASP A 75 -13.68 2.70 13.68
CA ASP A 75 -14.29 3.42 14.81
C ASP A 75 -15.77 3.72 14.60
N HIS A 76 -16.19 4.04 13.38
CA HIS A 76 -17.60 4.22 13.07
C HIS A 76 -18.40 2.92 13.14
N LEU A 77 -17.79 1.81 12.69
CA LEU A 77 -18.40 0.48 12.74
C LEU A 77 -18.53 -0.05 14.16
N THR A 78 -17.49 0.10 14.99
CA THR A 78 -17.46 -0.38 16.37
C THR A 78 -18.42 0.39 17.28
N ASN A 79 -18.42 1.72 17.19
CA ASN A 79 -19.20 2.59 18.08
C ASN A 79 -20.66 2.79 17.60
N GLY A 80 -21.08 2.13 16.51
CA GLY A 80 -22.41 2.29 15.94
C GLY A 80 -22.69 3.67 15.33
N SER A 81 -21.73 4.61 15.35
CA SER A 81 -21.91 5.93 14.72
C SER A 81 -22.07 5.84 13.20
N ILE A 82 -21.69 4.71 12.59
CA ILE A 82 -22.01 4.40 11.19
C ILE A 82 -23.52 4.42 10.90
N VAL A 83 -24.38 4.16 11.91
CA VAL A 83 -25.85 4.24 11.76
C VAL A 83 -26.24 5.64 11.27
N SER A 84 -25.65 6.69 11.83
CA SER A 84 -25.96 8.08 11.45
C SER A 84 -25.60 8.38 9.99
N PHE A 85 -24.53 7.77 9.48
CA PHE A 85 -24.13 7.87 8.07
C PHE A 85 -24.96 6.98 7.14
N LEU A 86 -25.41 5.82 7.62
CA LEU A 86 -26.29 4.91 6.87
C LEU A 86 -27.73 5.40 6.78
N MET A 87 -28.18 6.25 7.73
CA MET A 87 -29.47 6.93 7.72
C MET A 87 -29.50 8.15 6.79
N MET A 88 -28.34 8.60 6.28
CA MET A 88 -28.30 9.60 5.22
C MET A 88 -28.93 9.03 3.94
N PRO A 89 -29.49 9.87 3.04
CA PRO A 89 -30.15 9.41 1.81
C PRO A 89 -29.13 8.97 0.73
N ILE A 90 -28.23 8.05 1.07
CA ILE A 90 -27.21 7.47 0.18
C ILE A 90 -27.33 5.94 0.17
N LYS A 91 -27.20 5.35 -1.02
CA LYS A 91 -27.06 3.89 -1.17
C LYS A 91 -25.76 3.40 -0.51
N ARG A 92 -25.83 2.35 0.32
CA ARG A 92 -24.68 1.76 1.04
C ARG A 92 -23.43 1.54 0.17
N ILE A 93 -23.61 1.05 -1.06
CA ILE A 93 -22.51 0.84 -2.02
C ILE A 93 -21.79 2.15 -2.36
N ARG A 94 -22.53 3.26 -2.54
CA ARG A 94 -21.91 4.57 -2.82
C ARG A 94 -21.15 5.10 -1.61
N PHE A 95 -21.67 4.89 -0.40
CA PHE A 95 -20.97 5.25 0.82
C PHE A 95 -19.64 4.49 0.95
N PHE A 96 -19.66 3.18 0.70
CA PHE A 96 -18.46 2.35 0.69
C PHE A 96 -17.42 2.87 -0.33
N LEU A 97 -17.85 3.19 -1.55
CA LEU A 97 -16.95 3.74 -2.58
C LEU A 97 -16.37 5.09 -2.17
N TYR A 98 -17.17 5.99 -1.57
CA TYR A 98 -16.65 7.26 -1.07
C TYR A 98 -15.66 7.06 0.07
N SER A 99 -15.93 6.10 0.98
CA SER A 99 -14.97 5.76 2.02
C SER A 99 -13.68 5.19 1.45
N TYR A 100 -13.77 4.28 0.47
CA TYR A 100 -12.60 3.68 -0.16
C TYR A 100 -11.74 4.72 -0.90
N ILE A 101 -12.38 5.65 -1.62
CA ILE A 101 -11.67 6.74 -2.31
C ILE A 101 -10.90 7.59 -1.30
N LEU A 102 -11.50 7.93 -0.17
CA LEU A 102 -10.89 8.79 0.83
C LEU A 102 -9.85 8.05 1.69
N ASP A 103 -10.06 6.78 2.01
CA ASP A 103 -9.19 5.97 2.87
C ASP A 103 -7.96 5.44 2.13
N VAL A 104 -8.13 5.00 0.89
CA VAL A 104 -7.12 4.21 0.16
C VAL A 104 -6.63 4.95 -1.08
N VAL A 105 -7.53 5.48 -1.92
CA VAL A 105 -7.14 6.07 -3.22
C VAL A 105 -6.46 7.43 -3.03
N LEU A 106 -6.99 8.29 -2.16
CA LEU A 106 -6.48 9.64 -1.98
C LEU A 106 -5.04 9.67 -1.43
N PRO A 107 -4.67 8.87 -0.39
CA PRO A 107 -3.30 8.80 0.08
C PRO A 107 -2.33 8.28 -0.98
N TYR A 108 -2.77 7.28 -1.76
CA TYR A 108 -2.01 6.75 -2.88
C TYR A 108 -1.76 7.80 -3.97
N LEU A 109 -2.75 8.62 -4.30
CA LEU A 109 -2.57 9.70 -5.28
C LEU A 109 -1.54 10.73 -4.83
N PHE A 110 -1.50 11.07 -3.53
CA PHE A 110 -0.46 11.95 -3.01
C PHE A 110 0.94 11.36 -3.16
N TRP A 111 1.09 10.07 -2.88
CA TRP A 111 2.35 9.36 -3.12
C TRP A 111 2.72 9.34 -4.60
N LEU A 112 1.81 8.95 -5.49
CA LEU A 112 2.08 8.81 -6.91
C LEU A 112 2.48 10.14 -7.55
N ILE A 113 1.78 11.23 -7.20
CA ILE A 113 2.10 12.57 -7.69
C ILE A 113 3.49 12.98 -7.20
N SER A 114 3.76 12.86 -5.90
CA SER A 114 5.05 13.24 -5.34
C SER A 114 6.22 12.40 -5.89
N ASN A 115 6.03 11.10 -6.08
CA ASN A 115 7.04 10.22 -6.65
C ASN A 115 7.35 10.55 -8.12
N ILE A 116 6.33 10.84 -8.93
CA ILE A 116 6.53 11.23 -10.33
C ILE A 116 7.29 12.55 -10.42
N PHE A 117 6.89 13.57 -9.64
CA PHE A 117 7.62 14.85 -9.60
C PHE A 117 9.08 14.64 -9.21
N TYR A 118 9.32 13.82 -8.19
CA TYR A 118 10.65 13.51 -7.71
C TYR A 118 11.53 12.78 -8.76
N LEU A 119 10.99 11.77 -9.44
CA LEU A 119 11.72 11.05 -10.49
C LEU A 119 12.03 11.92 -11.72
N LEU A 120 11.16 12.88 -12.03
CA LEU A 120 11.40 13.88 -13.07
C LEU A 120 12.54 14.82 -12.68
N ASP A 121 12.59 15.30 -11.44
CA ASP A 121 13.63 16.24 -10.98
C ASP A 121 15.04 15.65 -11.07
N ILE A 122 15.17 14.33 -10.90
CA ILE A 122 16.47 13.61 -10.96
C ILE A 122 16.70 12.99 -12.35
N ASN A 123 15.76 13.12 -13.29
CA ASN A 123 15.80 12.49 -14.61
C ASN A 123 16.04 10.96 -14.56
N MET A 124 15.49 10.27 -13.56
CA MET A 124 15.71 8.84 -13.28
C MET A 124 14.51 7.96 -13.72
N ILE A 125 13.87 8.31 -14.84
CA ILE A 125 12.76 7.53 -15.40
C ILE A 125 13.34 6.40 -16.25
N ASN A 126 13.57 5.26 -15.61
CA ASN A 126 14.13 4.05 -16.19
C ASN A 126 13.16 2.87 -16.01
N THR A 127 13.38 1.77 -16.75
CA THR A 127 12.56 0.55 -16.61
C THR A 127 12.53 0.06 -15.17
N LEU A 128 13.65 0.16 -14.44
CA LEU A 128 13.74 -0.24 -13.03
C LEU A 128 12.82 0.60 -12.12
N THR A 129 12.86 1.94 -12.22
CA THR A 129 12.04 2.80 -11.37
C THR A 129 10.54 2.62 -11.66
N ILE A 130 10.19 2.39 -12.93
CA ILE A 130 8.81 2.04 -13.31
C ILE A 130 8.40 0.69 -12.68
N THR A 131 9.24 -0.34 -12.72
CA THR A 131 8.92 -1.64 -12.08
C THR A 131 8.77 -1.54 -10.57
N LEU A 132 9.59 -0.71 -9.90
CA LEU A 132 9.51 -0.47 -8.46
C LEU A 132 8.23 0.30 -8.10
N MET A 133 7.81 1.27 -8.94
CA MET A 133 6.51 1.91 -8.78
C MET A 133 5.37 0.90 -8.87
N TRP A 134 5.35 0.05 -9.90
CA TRP A 134 4.32 -0.99 -10.04
C TRP A 134 4.25 -1.92 -8.84
N LEU A 135 5.41 -2.33 -8.32
CA LEU A 135 5.52 -3.15 -7.12
C LEU A 135 4.90 -2.50 -5.90
N TYR A 136 5.24 -1.24 -5.62
CA TYR A 136 4.62 -0.53 -4.50
C TYR A 136 3.11 -0.37 -4.71
N THR A 137 2.68 -0.05 -5.93
CA THR A 137 1.25 0.19 -6.22
C THR A 137 0.41 -1.08 -5.97
N ALA A 138 0.87 -2.24 -6.44
CA ALA A 138 0.17 -3.51 -6.23
C ALA A 138 0.19 -3.93 -4.76
N GLY A 139 1.37 -3.86 -4.11
CA GLY A 139 1.50 -4.19 -2.69
C GLY A 139 0.68 -3.28 -1.77
N TYR A 140 0.58 -1.98 -2.09
CA TYR A 140 -0.25 -1.03 -1.36
C TYR A 140 -1.74 -1.39 -1.45
N PHE A 141 -2.26 -1.66 -2.65
CA PHE A 141 -3.66 -2.05 -2.80
C PHE A 141 -3.97 -3.41 -2.18
N PHE A 142 -3.05 -4.37 -2.28
CA PHE A 142 -3.18 -5.67 -1.63
C PHE A 142 -3.26 -5.53 -0.11
N SER A 143 -2.27 -4.88 0.50
CA SER A 143 -2.18 -4.71 1.96
C SER A 143 -3.36 -3.91 2.54
N THR A 144 -3.76 -2.82 1.90
CA THR A 144 -4.93 -2.03 2.32
C THR A 144 -6.24 -2.81 2.17
N SER A 145 -6.36 -3.68 1.16
CA SER A 145 -7.52 -4.55 0.99
C SER A 145 -7.58 -5.64 2.07
N VAL A 146 -6.45 -6.20 2.50
CA VAL A 146 -6.38 -7.12 3.64
C VAL A 146 -6.82 -6.42 4.93
N ILE A 147 -6.33 -5.20 5.18
CA ILE A 147 -6.72 -4.41 6.35
C ILE A 147 -8.23 -4.12 6.32
N LEU A 148 -8.76 -3.65 5.20
CA LEU A 148 -10.18 -3.36 5.02
C LEU A 148 -11.05 -4.60 5.24
N PHE A 149 -10.61 -5.75 4.75
CA PHE A 149 -11.30 -7.02 4.98
C PHE A 149 -11.41 -7.34 6.47
N TYR A 150 -10.30 -7.27 7.21
CA TYR A 150 -10.30 -7.56 8.65
C TYR A 150 -11.07 -6.53 9.47
N THR A 151 -11.03 -5.24 9.13
CA THR A 151 -11.82 -4.22 9.85
C THR A 151 -13.32 -4.45 9.71
N LEU A 152 -13.77 -4.83 8.52
CA LEU A 152 -15.18 -5.15 8.26
C LEU A 152 -15.63 -6.46 8.90
N LEU A 153 -14.76 -7.46 8.91
CA LEU A 153 -15.06 -8.78 9.45
C LEU A 153 -15.08 -8.80 10.98
N LEU A 154 -14.06 -8.23 11.63
CA LEU A 154 -13.89 -8.31 13.08
C LEU A 154 -14.61 -7.18 13.82
N ARG A 155 -14.89 -6.06 13.16
CA ARG A 155 -15.59 -4.88 13.74
C ARG A 155 -15.01 -4.48 15.11
N SER A 156 -13.69 -4.53 15.23
CA SER A 156 -12.93 -4.14 16.41
C SER A 156 -11.57 -3.61 15.97
N ASN A 157 -11.22 -2.39 16.39
CA ASN A 157 -9.97 -1.76 15.98
C ASN A 157 -8.75 -2.57 16.44
N GLY A 158 -8.76 -3.05 17.70
CA GLY A 158 -7.66 -3.83 18.24
C GLY A 158 -7.53 -5.22 17.61
N ALA A 159 -8.64 -5.90 17.33
CA ALA A 159 -8.60 -7.21 16.70
C ALA A 159 -8.21 -7.11 15.22
N SER A 160 -8.70 -6.08 14.51
CA SER A 160 -8.38 -5.87 13.09
C SER A 160 -6.92 -5.49 12.88
N THR A 161 -6.34 -4.61 13.70
CA THR A 161 -4.91 -4.28 13.62
C THR A 161 -4.05 -5.53 13.81
N LEU A 162 -4.31 -6.30 14.86
CA LEU A 162 -3.52 -7.49 15.19
C LEU A 162 -3.65 -8.55 14.10
N ALA A 163 -4.87 -8.85 13.64
CA ALA A 163 -5.10 -9.82 12.58
C ALA A 163 -4.43 -9.40 11.27
N SER A 164 -4.62 -8.14 10.83
CA SER A 164 -4.04 -7.67 9.57
C SER A 164 -2.52 -7.62 9.60
N LEU A 165 -1.93 -7.16 10.71
CA LEU A 165 -0.47 -7.08 10.85
C LEU A 165 0.14 -8.48 10.96
N PHE A 166 -0.52 -9.39 11.68
CA PHE A 166 -0.07 -10.77 11.76
C PHE A 166 -0.13 -11.46 10.39
N THR A 167 -1.21 -11.30 9.62
CA THR A 167 -1.32 -11.92 8.29
C THR A 167 -0.32 -11.35 7.30
N LEU A 168 -0.22 -10.02 7.21
CA LEU A 168 0.72 -9.36 6.30
C LEU A 168 2.17 -9.67 6.70
N GLY A 169 2.48 -9.61 8.00
CA GLY A 169 3.80 -9.96 8.53
C GLY A 169 4.17 -11.42 8.28
N SER A 170 3.23 -12.35 8.46
CA SER A 170 3.48 -13.77 8.17
C SER A 170 3.75 -14.02 6.70
N ILE A 171 2.94 -13.44 5.80
CA ILE A 171 3.17 -13.52 4.34
C ILE A 171 4.55 -12.96 4.01
N PHE A 172 4.90 -11.81 4.57
CA PHE A 172 6.16 -11.13 4.30
C PHE A 172 7.39 -11.91 4.78
N ILE A 173 7.36 -12.45 6.01
CA ILE A 173 8.47 -13.21 6.60
C ILE A 173 8.65 -14.54 5.85
N VAL A 174 7.56 -15.29 5.67
CA VAL A 174 7.60 -16.59 4.99
C VAL A 174 8.01 -16.42 3.52
N GLY A 175 7.48 -15.40 2.85
CA GLY A 175 7.87 -15.03 1.50
C GLY A 175 9.34 -14.64 1.39
N GLY A 176 9.86 -13.93 2.38
CA GLY A 176 11.26 -13.50 2.42
C GLY A 176 12.22 -14.69 2.45
N PHE A 177 12.00 -15.62 3.39
CA PHE A 177 12.78 -16.85 3.47
C PHE A 177 12.59 -17.72 2.22
N GLY A 178 11.35 -17.90 1.77
CA GLY A 178 11.04 -18.70 0.58
C GLY A 178 11.75 -18.18 -0.67
N ASN A 179 11.61 -16.89 -0.98
CA ASN A 179 12.23 -16.29 -2.15
C ASN A 179 13.75 -16.33 -2.09
N TYR A 180 14.35 -16.07 -0.92
CA TYR A 180 15.80 -16.20 -0.74
C TYR A 180 16.29 -17.62 -1.09
N THR A 181 15.66 -18.66 -0.52
CA THR A 181 16.07 -20.05 -0.79
C THR A 181 15.87 -20.45 -2.25
N LEU A 182 14.83 -19.95 -2.91
CA LEU A 182 14.56 -20.23 -4.33
C LEU A 182 15.53 -19.51 -5.27
N ILE A 183 16.02 -18.33 -4.91
CA ILE A 183 17.08 -17.64 -5.65
C ILE A 183 18.38 -18.46 -5.61
N GLU A 184 18.73 -19.03 -4.46
CA GLU A 184 19.96 -19.82 -4.31
C GLU A 184 19.88 -21.23 -4.92
N SER A 185 18.70 -21.86 -4.91
CA SER A 185 18.55 -23.28 -5.29
C SER A 185 17.94 -23.49 -6.67
N ASN A 186 16.72 -23.02 -6.90
CA ASN A 186 15.99 -23.17 -8.16
C ASN A 186 14.94 -22.06 -8.33
N SER A 187 15.15 -21.22 -9.34
CA SER A 187 14.34 -20.04 -9.62
C SER A 187 12.97 -20.36 -10.25
N SER A 188 12.69 -21.61 -10.63
CA SER A 188 11.45 -21.95 -11.36
C SER A 188 10.16 -21.63 -10.60
N PHE A 189 10.20 -21.63 -9.26
CA PHE A 189 9.04 -21.35 -8.42
C PHE A 189 8.92 -19.89 -7.99
N LEU A 190 9.90 -19.03 -8.33
CA LEU A 190 9.89 -17.61 -7.93
C LEU A 190 8.68 -16.85 -8.47
N ALA A 191 8.16 -17.23 -9.65
CA ALA A 191 6.96 -16.63 -10.22
C ALA A 191 5.73 -16.74 -9.29
N LEU A 192 5.65 -17.79 -8.46
CA LEU A 192 4.51 -18.03 -7.56
C LEU A 192 4.70 -17.42 -6.18
N THR A 193 5.93 -17.23 -5.72
CA THR A 193 6.25 -16.77 -4.37
C THR A 193 6.70 -15.31 -4.33
N SER A 194 6.96 -14.69 -5.49
CA SER A 194 7.43 -13.31 -5.62
C SER A 194 6.48 -12.27 -5.00
N PHE A 195 5.17 -12.50 -5.05
CA PHE A 195 4.17 -11.60 -4.46
C PHE A 195 4.29 -11.50 -2.92
N MET A 196 4.75 -12.57 -2.25
CA MET A 196 4.76 -12.61 -0.78
C MET A 196 5.79 -11.65 -0.18
N ASN A 197 6.96 -11.56 -0.81
CA ASN A 197 8.00 -10.63 -0.43
C ASN A 197 8.94 -10.39 -1.61
N PRO A 198 8.82 -9.28 -2.34
CA PRO A 198 9.62 -9.06 -3.53
C PRO A 198 11.04 -8.55 -3.22
N TYR A 199 11.33 -8.10 -1.99
CA TYR A 199 12.62 -7.48 -1.66
C TYR A 199 13.86 -8.37 -1.87
N PRO A 200 13.85 -9.68 -1.53
CA PRO A 200 14.96 -10.58 -1.86
C PRO A 200 15.28 -10.60 -3.36
N ILE A 201 14.26 -10.56 -4.22
CA ILE A 201 14.41 -10.59 -5.68
C ILE A 201 14.96 -9.25 -6.18
N ILE A 202 14.47 -8.13 -5.65
CA ILE A 202 14.98 -6.80 -5.99
C ILE A 202 16.46 -6.66 -5.58
N LEU A 203 16.81 -7.15 -4.37
CA LEU A 203 18.20 -7.15 -3.91
C LEU A 203 19.08 -8.04 -4.78
N ALA A 204 18.62 -9.25 -5.15
CA ALA A 204 19.36 -10.12 -6.06
C ALA A 204 19.59 -9.47 -7.44
N TYR A 205 18.60 -8.75 -7.97
CA TYR A 205 18.73 -7.99 -9.21
C TYR A 205 19.81 -6.90 -9.11
N SER A 206 19.94 -6.24 -7.95
CA SER A 206 20.98 -5.21 -7.76
C SER A 206 22.40 -5.75 -7.83
N PHE A 207 22.62 -7.00 -7.42
CA PHE A 207 23.93 -7.66 -7.49
C PHE A 207 24.19 -8.37 -8.82
N ASN A 208 23.15 -8.94 -9.45
CA ASN A 208 23.25 -9.61 -10.74
C ASN A 208 22.04 -9.25 -11.63
N PRO A 209 22.16 -8.17 -12.44
CA PRO A 209 21.05 -7.67 -13.23
C PRO A 209 20.72 -8.66 -14.35
N SER A 210 19.68 -9.46 -14.14
CA SER A 210 19.14 -10.38 -15.13
C SER A 210 17.68 -10.07 -15.42
N TYR A 211 17.32 -10.07 -16.71
CA TYR A 211 15.95 -9.81 -17.17
C TYR A 211 14.93 -10.81 -16.61
N THR A 212 15.35 -12.03 -16.29
CA THR A 212 14.50 -13.07 -15.70
C THR A 212 14.00 -12.70 -14.31
N LEU A 213 14.82 -12.03 -13.48
CA LEU A 213 14.41 -11.62 -12.13
C LEU A 213 13.34 -10.52 -12.17
N LEU A 214 13.43 -9.59 -13.12
CA LEU A 214 12.40 -8.56 -13.33
C LEU A 214 11.07 -9.18 -13.77
N ASN A 215 11.09 -10.21 -14.61
CA ASN A 215 9.87 -10.89 -15.02
C ASN A 215 9.17 -11.56 -13.82
N TYR A 216 9.92 -12.21 -12.92
CA TYR A 216 9.33 -12.78 -11.70
C TYR A 216 8.75 -11.73 -10.75
N LEU A 217 9.34 -10.54 -10.69
CA LEU A 217 8.74 -9.42 -9.96
C LEU A 217 7.40 -8.99 -10.56
N MET A 218 7.32 -8.90 -11.89
CA MET A 218 6.07 -8.57 -12.58
C MET A 218 5.00 -9.63 -12.40
N ASP A 219 5.36 -10.92 -12.35
CA ASP A 219 4.41 -11.99 -12.00
C ASP A 219 3.84 -11.76 -10.60
N GLY A 220 4.69 -11.37 -9.65
CA GLY A 220 4.28 -11.03 -8.28
C GLY A 220 3.31 -9.84 -8.22
N VAL A 221 3.61 -8.78 -8.98
CA VAL A 221 2.74 -7.59 -9.14
C VAL A 221 1.35 -7.99 -9.65
N ILE A 222 1.29 -8.89 -10.63
CA ILE A 222 0.03 -9.37 -11.21
C ILE A 222 -0.77 -10.15 -10.16
N ILE A 223 -0.12 -11.03 -9.40
CA ILE A 223 -0.76 -11.82 -8.34
C ILE A 223 -1.32 -10.90 -7.25
N ASP A 224 -0.54 -9.95 -6.74
CA ASP A 224 -0.99 -8.97 -5.75
C ASP A 224 -2.16 -8.14 -6.25
N GLY A 225 -2.08 -7.67 -7.50
CA GLY A 225 -3.16 -6.95 -8.17
C GLY A 225 -4.44 -7.79 -8.22
N PHE A 226 -4.34 -9.06 -8.62
CA PHE A 226 -5.48 -9.96 -8.68
C PHE A 226 -6.09 -10.24 -7.29
N LEU A 227 -5.27 -10.53 -6.30
CA LEU A 227 -5.71 -10.75 -4.91
C LEU A 227 -6.38 -9.52 -4.31
N SER A 228 -5.84 -8.33 -4.60
CA SER A 228 -6.41 -7.05 -4.13
C SER A 228 -7.84 -6.84 -4.65
N ILE A 229 -8.08 -7.13 -5.93
CA ILE A 229 -9.41 -7.01 -6.56
C ILE A 229 -10.39 -7.99 -5.91
N ILE A 230 -9.97 -9.24 -5.69
CA ILE A 230 -10.81 -10.25 -5.02
C ILE A 230 -11.19 -9.78 -3.61
N LEU A 231 -10.21 -9.36 -2.81
CA LEU A 231 -10.45 -8.90 -1.44
C LEU A 231 -11.32 -7.64 -1.40
N PHE A 232 -11.17 -6.74 -2.36
CA PHE A 232 -12.03 -5.57 -2.50
C PHE A 232 -13.50 -5.97 -2.72
N PHE A 233 -13.78 -6.90 -3.65
CA PHE A 233 -15.15 -7.35 -3.89
C PHE A 233 -15.74 -8.10 -2.68
N ILE A 234 -14.94 -8.93 -2.02
CA ILE A 234 -15.36 -9.60 -0.77
C ILE A 234 -15.72 -8.55 0.30
N SER A 235 -14.86 -7.54 0.48
CA SER A 235 -15.09 -6.44 1.42
C SER A 235 -16.37 -5.67 1.11
N LEU A 236 -16.65 -5.39 -0.17
CA LEU A 236 -17.89 -4.74 -0.61
C LEU A 236 -19.12 -5.58 -0.27
N ILE A 237 -19.07 -6.90 -0.53
CA ILE A 237 -20.17 -7.83 -0.21
C ILE A 237 -20.41 -7.86 1.29
N ILE A 238 -19.35 -7.96 2.10
CA ILE A 238 -19.45 -7.93 3.57
C ILE A 238 -20.10 -6.62 4.01
N PHE A 239 -19.60 -5.47 3.52
CA PHE A 239 -20.12 -4.15 3.87
C PHE A 239 -21.62 -3.99 3.54
N HIS A 240 -22.04 -4.50 2.38
CA HIS A 240 -23.46 -4.44 1.97
C HIS A 240 -24.38 -5.21 2.93
N ARG A 241 -23.91 -6.37 3.42
CA ARG A 241 -24.63 -7.26 4.34
C ARG A 241 -24.52 -6.87 5.81
N ILE A 242 -23.82 -5.77 6.14
CA ILE A 242 -23.80 -5.29 7.52
C ILE A 242 -25.21 -4.86 7.88
N GLU A 243 -25.89 -5.71 8.63
CA GLU A 243 -27.10 -5.37 9.36
C GLU A 243 -26.69 -4.42 10.50
N VAL A 244 -27.41 -3.31 10.55
CA VAL A 244 -27.29 -2.24 11.55
C VAL A 244 -28.67 -2.06 12.13
#